data_AF-A0A3Q3WUS9-F1
#
_entry.id   AF-A0A3Q3WUS9-F1
#
_cell.length_a   1.000
_cell.length_b   1.000
_cell.length_c   1.000
_cell.angle_alpha   90.00
_cell.angle_beta   90.00
_cell.angle_gamma   90.00
#
_symmetry.space_group_name_H-M   'P 1'
#
loop_
_entity.id
_entity.type
_entity.pdbx_description
1 polymer ?
#
loop_
_entity_poly.entity_id
_entity_poly.type
_entity_poly.pdbx_seq_one_letter_code
_entity_poly.pdbx_strand_id
1 'polypeptide(L)' 'MKNKGTKQKSKKKGSDNAFGCDLIEHLQISGQDVPQVLKTCTEFIEENGIVDGIYRLSGVTSNIQRLRYTCNIFTYSNG' A
#
# COMPACT_ATOMS: atom_id res chain seq x y z
N MET A 1 39.75 8.52 -8.07
CA MET A 1 38.71 8.53 -9.12
C MET A 1 37.34 8.35 -8.47
N LYS A 2 36.50 9.39 -8.60
CA LYS A 2 35.03 9.50 -8.47
C LYS A 2 34.27 8.58 -7.48
N ASN A 3 33.85 9.21 -6.37
CA ASN A 3 32.74 8.82 -5.48
C ASN A 3 31.50 8.34 -6.25
N LYS A 4 30.91 7.22 -5.82
CA LYS A 4 29.47 6.96 -6.02
C LYS A 4 28.76 7.35 -4.73
N GLY A 5 28.41 8.63 -4.64
CA GLY A 5 27.61 9.17 -3.56
C GLY A 5 26.30 8.42 -3.43
N THR A 6 25.96 8.09 -2.18
CA THR A 6 24.62 7.71 -1.74
C THR A 6 23.63 8.76 -2.25
N LYS A 7 22.85 8.42 -3.27
CA LYS A 7 21.68 9.21 -3.65
C LYS A 7 20.64 9.04 -2.54
N GLN A 8 20.75 9.88 -1.50
CA GLN A 8 19.62 10.24 -0.65
C GLN A 8 18.56 10.81 -1.58
N LYS A 9 17.56 9.99 -1.92
CA LYS A 9 16.38 10.45 -2.61
C LYS A 9 15.61 11.27 -1.58
N SER A 10 15.66 12.58 -1.77
CA SER A 10 14.91 13.59 -1.06
C SER A 10 13.49 13.10 -0.75
N LYS A 11 13.19 13.04 0.54
CA LYS A 11 11.84 12.79 1.08
C LYS A 11 10.96 13.92 0.57
N LYS A 12 10.27 13.69 -0.55
CA LYS A 12 9.21 14.59 -1.04
C LYS A 12 8.17 14.65 0.07
N LYS A 13 8.07 15.84 0.67
CA LYS A 13 7.02 16.27 1.58
C LYS A 13 5.68 16.08 0.85
N GLY A 14 4.82 15.24 1.40
CA GLY A 14 3.55 14.80 0.79
C GLY A 14 3.78 13.75 -0.29
N SER A 15 4.00 12.49 0.07
CA SER A 15 3.82 11.43 -0.92
C SER A 15 2.38 10.97 -0.81
N ASP A 16 1.62 11.27 -1.84
CA ASP A 16 0.22 10.88 -2.00
C ASP A 16 0.05 9.35 -2.19
N ASN A 17 0.76 8.57 -1.38
CA ASN A 17 0.90 7.14 -1.53
C ASN A 17 0.40 6.48 -0.25
N ALA A 18 -0.60 5.62 -0.38
CA ALA A 18 -1.06 4.73 0.68
C ALA A 18 0.07 3.84 1.25
N PHE A 19 1.10 3.52 0.45
CA PHE A 19 2.21 2.65 0.87
C PHE A 19 3.48 3.43 1.18
N GLY A 20 4.01 3.23 2.40
CA GLY A 20 5.24 3.88 2.87
C GLY A 20 5.01 5.27 3.49
N CYS A 21 3.74 5.70 3.60
CA CYS A 21 3.30 6.82 4.43
C CYS A 21 3.18 6.39 5.90
N ASP A 22 3.27 7.35 6.81
CA ASP A 22 2.99 7.12 8.22
C ASP A 22 1.50 6.80 8.42
N LEU A 23 1.20 5.83 9.29
CA LEU A 23 -0.17 5.37 9.49
C LEU A 23 -1.05 6.48 10.07
N ILE A 24 -0.56 7.24 11.06
CA ILE A 24 -1.35 8.30 11.71
C ILE A 24 -1.65 9.40 10.69
N GLU A 25 -0.65 9.83 9.93
CA GLU A 25 -0.82 10.82 8.86
C GLU A 25 -1.86 10.34 7.82
N HIS A 26 -1.77 9.07 7.39
CA HIS A 26 -2.70 8.50 6.43
C HIS A 26 -4.16 8.44 6.94
N LEU A 27 -4.36 8.05 8.20
CA LEU A 27 -5.69 8.00 8.81
C LEU A 27 -6.26 9.41 9.03
N GLN A 28 -5.43 10.37 9.44
CA GLN A 28 -5.85 11.77 9.58
C GLN A 28 -6.24 12.40 8.24
N ILE A 29 -5.50 12.12 7.16
CA ILE A 29 -5.81 12.62 5.82
C ILE A 29 -7.09 11.98 5.27
N SER A 30 -7.25 10.67 5.44
CA SER A 30 -8.40 9.94 4.91
C SER A 30 -9.67 10.05 5.77
N GLY A 31 -9.55 10.47 7.02
CA GLY A 31 -10.67 10.54 7.97
C GLY A 31 -11.23 9.16 8.34
N GLN A 32 -10.45 8.09 8.15
CA GLN A 32 -10.86 6.71 8.43
C GLN A 32 -10.18 6.18 9.69
N ASP A 33 -10.83 5.25 10.39
CA ASP A 33 -10.22 4.55 11.54
C ASP A 33 -9.24 3.44 11.10
N VAL A 34 -9.41 2.93 9.87
CA VAL A 34 -8.60 1.85 9.29
C VAL A 34 -8.34 2.16 7.82
N PRO A 35 -7.10 1.98 7.30
CA PRO A 35 -6.79 2.19 5.89
C PRO A 35 -7.69 1.36 4.97
N GLN A 36 -8.21 1.99 3.91
CA GLN A 36 -9.15 1.33 2.99
C GLN A 36 -8.57 0.06 2.35
N VAL A 37 -7.26 0.06 2.06
CA VAL A 37 -6.56 -1.12 1.52
C VAL A 37 -6.69 -2.34 2.45
N LEU A 38 -6.67 -2.15 3.76
CA LEU A 38 -6.80 -3.24 4.72
C LEU A 38 -8.24 -3.76 4.76
N LYS A 39 -9.24 -2.86 4.76
CA LYS A 39 -10.67 -3.25 4.72
C LYS A 39 -10.95 -4.10 3.47
N THR A 40 -10.65 -3.56 2.29
CA THR A 40 -10.93 -4.22 1.01
C THR A 40 -10.18 -5.54 0.86
N CYS A 41 -8.91 -5.63 1.26
CA CYS A 41 -8.19 -6.90 1.19
C CYS A 41 -8.77 -7.95 2.15
N THR A 42 -9.18 -7.54 3.35
CA THR A 42 -9.73 -8.45 4.37
C THR A 42 -11.09 -8.98 3.93
N GLU A 43 -11.99 -8.10 3.50
CA GLU A 43 -13.32 -8.47 2.96
C GLU A 43 -13.17 -9.46 1.79
N PHE A 44 -12.30 -9.18 0.82
CA PHE A 44 -12.06 -10.06 -0.32
C PHE A 44 -11.57 -11.46 0.11
N ILE A 45 -10.69 -11.51 1.11
CA ILE A 45 -10.13 -12.75 1.63
C ILE A 45 -11.20 -13.54 2.40
N GLU A 46 -12.03 -12.89 3.19
CA GLU A 46 -13.13 -13.53 3.91
C GLU A 46 -14.15 -14.17 2.95
N GLU A 47 -14.44 -13.49 1.84
CA GLU A 47 -15.38 -13.97 0.82
C GLU A 47 -14.80 -15.06 -0.10
N ASN A 48 -13.52 -14.92 -0.52
CA ASN A 48 -12.96 -15.71 -1.62
C ASN A 48 -11.65 -16.45 -1.28
N GLY A 49 -11.02 -16.09 -0.16
CA GLY A 49 -9.62 -16.43 0.12
C GLY A 49 -9.42 -17.55 1.12
N ILE A 50 -10.48 -18.10 1.72
CA ILE A 50 -10.38 -19.15 2.74
C ILE A 50 -9.92 -20.48 2.11
N VAL A 51 -8.61 -20.64 1.95
CA VAL A 51 -7.92 -21.77 1.33
C VAL A 51 -6.71 -22.21 2.16
N ASP A 52 -6.20 -23.43 1.93
CA ASP A 52 -4.96 -23.84 2.58
C ASP A 52 -3.79 -22.96 2.16
N GLY A 53 -2.98 -22.55 3.13
CA GLY A 53 -1.84 -21.69 2.91
C GLY A 53 -2.18 -20.24 2.60
N ILE A 54 -3.39 -19.79 2.91
CA ILE A 54 -3.71 -18.36 2.98
C ILE A 54 -2.67 -17.61 3.83
N TYR A 55 -2.19 -16.47 3.32
CA TYR A 55 -1.06 -15.68 3.85
C TYR A 55 0.32 -16.35 3.85
N ARG A 56 0.42 -17.68 3.75
CA ARG A 56 1.68 -18.44 3.66
C ARG A 56 2.21 -18.52 2.22
N LEU A 57 1.31 -18.77 1.27
CA LEU A 57 1.65 -18.88 -0.15
C LEU A 57 1.80 -17.50 -0.78
N SER A 58 2.89 -17.32 -1.53
CA SER A 58 3.17 -16.06 -2.21
C SER A 58 2.41 -15.95 -3.53
N GLY A 59 1.76 -14.82 -3.74
CA GLY A 59 1.21 -14.45 -5.05
C GLY A 59 2.31 -14.10 -6.06
N VAL A 60 1.93 -13.98 -7.33
CA VAL A 60 2.85 -13.57 -8.40
C VAL A 60 3.29 -12.12 -8.20
N THR A 61 4.61 -11.87 -8.17
CA THR A 61 5.19 -10.56 -7.87
C THR A 61 4.65 -9.43 -8.74
N SER A 62 4.47 -9.66 -10.05
CA SER A 62 3.92 -8.65 -10.97
C SER A 62 2.49 -8.26 -10.61
N ASN A 63 1.65 -9.22 -10.20
CA ASN A 63 0.28 -8.96 -9.75
C ASN A 63 0.28 -8.14 -8.46
N ILE A 64 1.16 -8.46 -7.50
CA ILE A 64 1.30 -7.71 -6.25
C ILE A 64 1.72 -6.26 -6.52
N GLN A 65 2.68 -6.03 -7.43
CA GLN A 65 3.11 -4.68 -7.80
C GLN A 65 1.98 -3.89 -8.47
N ARG A 66 1.20 -4.54 -9.34
CA ARG A 66 0.02 -3.92 -9.97
C ARG A 66 -1.02 -3.53 -8.92
N LEU A 67 -1.35 -4.44 -8.00
CA LEU A 67 -2.29 -4.16 -6.90
C LEU A 67 -1.81 -3.00 -6.03
N ARG A 68 -0.53 -2.99 -5.65
CA ARG A 68 0.06 -1.88 -4.90
C ARG A 68 -0.13 -0.54 -5.60
N TYR A 69 0.13 -0.47 -6.91
CA TYR A 69 -0.07 0.75 -7.68
C TYR A 69 -1.54 1.17 -7.70
N THR A 70 -2.45 0.24 -7.98
CA THR A 70 -3.90 0.47 -8.01
C THR A 70 -4.44 0.92 -6.65
N CYS A 71 -4.02 0.31 -5.55
CA CYS A 71 -4.43 0.71 -4.19
C CYS A 71 -3.95 2.12 -3.81
N ASN A 72 -2.79 2.58 -4.30
CA ASN A 72 -2.39 3.99 -4.11
C ASN A 72 -3.33 4.97 -4.83
N ILE A 73 -3.96 4.57 -5.93
CA ILE A 73 -4.89 5.44 -6.68
C ILE A 73 -6.26 5.48 -5.99
N PHE A 74 -6.74 4.34 -5.49
CA PHE A 74 -8.06 4.24 -4.87
C PHE A 74 -8.22 5.04 -3.58
N THR A 75 -7.15 5.30 -2.84
CA THR A 75 -7.20 6.16 -1.65
C THR A 75 -7.54 7.62 -1.95
N TYR A 76 -7.54 8.03 -3.23
CA TYR A 76 -7.81 9.40 -3.67
C TYR A 76 -9.15 9.61 -4.38
N SER A 77 -9.90 8.54 -4.70
CA SER A 77 -11.20 8.66 -5.40
C SER A 77 -12.42 8.70 -4.46
N ASN A 78 -12.25 8.65 -3.15
CA ASN A 78 -13.35 8.70 -2.16
C ASN A 78 -13.21 9.88 -1.18
N GLY A 79 -12.51 10.95 -1.59
CA GLY A 79 -12.47 12.23 -0.88
C GLY A 79 -13.29 13.28 -1.62
#